data_AF-A0AAD6Z9J6-F1
#
_entry.id   AF-A0AAD6Z9J6-F1
#
_cell.length_a   1.000
_cell.length_b   1.000
_cell.length_c   1.000
_cell.angle_alpha   90.00
_cell.angle_beta   90.00
_cell.angle_gamma   90.00
#
_symmetry.space_group_name_H-M   'P 1'
#
loop_
_entity.id
_entity.type
_entity.pdbx_description
1 polymer ?
#
loop_
_entity_poly.entity_id
_entity_poly.type
_entity_poly.pdbx_seq_one_letter_code
_entity_poly.pdbx_strand_id
1 'polypeptide(L)'
;MADLKEFVSTLIESTISHRLPDVLPERLSASEVAILLDLDMSILAESPAVYEIYLRQIREEYLHYSAESYRLGRPKVLQGFLLHEHIFLDPETEGMEQRAGDKIEGEINRLMIPSA
;
A
#
# COMPACT_ATOMS: atom_id res chain seq x y z
N MET A 1 -24.64 17.47 3.95
CA MET A 1 -24.03 16.98 2.68
C MET A 1 -22.60 17.50 2.49
N ALA A 2 -22.31 18.80 2.68
CA ALA A 2 -20.94 19.32 2.60
C ALA A 2 -19.96 18.64 3.57
N ASP A 3 -20.39 18.46 4.82
CA ASP A 3 -19.65 17.81 5.91
C ASP A 3 -19.23 16.35 5.61
N LEU A 4 -20.10 15.54 5.00
CA LEU A 4 -19.75 14.15 4.63
C LEU A 4 -18.77 14.09 3.46
N LYS A 5 -18.84 15.03 2.52
CA LYS A 5 -17.94 15.05 1.36
C LYS A 5 -16.52 15.40 1.81
N GLU A 6 -16.37 16.45 2.60
CA GLU A 6 -15.08 16.87 3.16
C GLU A 6 -14.46 15.75 4.00
N PHE A 7 -15.29 15.11 4.83
CA PHE A 7 -14.91 13.92 5.59
C PHE A 7 -14.33 12.79 4.74
N VAL A 8 -15.05 12.34 3.70
CA VAL A 8 -14.58 11.24 2.82
C VAL A 8 -13.34 11.68 2.04
N SER A 9 -13.26 12.94 1.61
CA SER A 9 -12.09 13.48 0.92
C SER A 9 -10.84 13.41 1.79
N THR A 10 -10.89 13.80 3.07
CA THR A 10 -9.75 13.69 3.99
C THR A 10 -9.25 12.25 4.11
N LEU A 11 -10.16 11.28 4.20
CA LEU A 11 -9.79 9.86 4.27
C LEU A 11 -9.09 9.38 3.00
N ILE A 12 -9.64 9.70 1.83
CA ILE A 12 -9.05 9.32 0.53
C ILE A 12 -7.69 9.99 0.35
N GLU A 13 -7.55 11.27 0.69
CA GLU A 13 -6.27 11.97 0.57
C GLU A 13 -5.21 11.41 1.51
N SER A 14 -5.62 10.91 2.69
CA SER A 14 -4.71 10.29 3.65
C SER A 14 -4.05 9.03 3.08
N THR A 15 -4.73 8.28 2.19
CA THR A 15 -4.14 7.08 1.56
C THR A 15 -2.99 7.42 0.60
N ILE A 16 -2.96 8.63 0.02
CA ILE A 16 -1.86 9.07 -0.85
C ILE A 16 -0.55 9.14 -0.07
N SER A 17 -0.61 9.63 1.16
CA SER A 17 0.58 9.85 2.00
C SER A 17 0.84 8.74 3.01
N HIS A 18 -0.12 7.82 3.17
CA HIS A 18 -0.15 6.76 4.18
C HIS A 18 0.23 7.27 5.59
N ARG A 19 -0.30 8.44 5.94
CA ARG A 19 -0.09 9.10 7.22
C ARG A 19 -1.41 9.59 7.77
N LEU A 20 -1.50 9.60 9.10
CA LEU A 20 -2.61 10.25 9.79
C LEU A 20 -2.64 11.74 9.42
N PRO A 21 -3.83 12.32 9.15
CA PRO A 21 -3.94 13.75 8.89
C PRO A 21 -3.66 14.54 10.17
N ASP A 22 -3.03 15.71 10.04
CA ASP A 22 -2.70 16.59 11.17
C ASP A 22 -3.95 17.05 11.94
N VAL A 23 -5.07 17.17 11.23
CA VAL A 23 -6.37 17.55 11.80
C VAL A 23 -7.38 16.48 11.41
N LEU A 24 -7.88 15.76 12.42
CA LEU A 24 -8.94 14.78 12.24
C LEU A 24 -10.32 15.46 12.29
N PRO A 25 -11.25 15.09 11.39
CA PRO A 25 -12.65 15.44 11.56
C PRO A 25 -13.19 14.90 12.89
N GLU A 26 -14.08 15.63 13.58
CA GLU A 26 -14.62 15.27 14.92
C GLU A 26 -15.25 13.86 14.99
N ARG A 27 -15.61 13.28 13.84
CA ARG A 27 -16.27 11.98 13.73
C ARG A 27 -15.34 10.78 13.77
N LEU A 28 -14.02 10.96 13.73
CA LEU A 28 -13.07 9.85 13.73
C LEU A 28 -12.00 10.01 14.80
N SER A 29 -11.67 8.89 15.40
CA SER A 29 -10.44 8.71 16.16
C SER A 29 -9.25 8.44 15.23
N ALA A 30 -8.05 8.74 15.72
CA ALA A 30 -6.82 8.38 15.04
C ALA A 30 -6.72 6.86 14.76
N SER A 31 -7.26 6.04 15.66
CA SER A 31 -7.28 4.58 15.52
C SER A 31 -8.16 4.12 14.35
N GLU A 32 -9.34 4.72 14.15
CA GLU A 32 -10.19 4.37 13.00
C GLU A 32 -9.54 4.75 11.66
N VAL A 33 -8.79 5.87 11.63
CA VAL A 33 -8.03 6.25 10.43
C VAL A 33 -6.83 5.33 10.21
N ALA A 34 -6.12 4.95 11.27
CA ALA A 34 -5.03 3.97 11.18
C ALA A 34 -5.52 2.64 10.61
N ILE A 35 -6.65 2.12 11.11
CA ILE A 35 -7.28 0.90 10.58
C ILE A 35 -7.63 1.06 9.09
N LEU A 36 -8.20 2.19 8.69
CA LEU A 36 -8.53 2.42 7.28
C LEU A 36 -7.28 2.40 6.39
N LEU A 37 -6.20 3.05 6.82
CA LEU A 37 -4.93 3.06 6.10
C LEU A 37 -4.34 1.64 6.02
N ASP A 38 -4.39 0.88 7.11
CA ASP A 38 -3.92 -0.50 7.15
C ASP A 38 -4.73 -1.43 6.24
N LEU A 39 -6.03 -1.17 6.08
CA LEU A 39 -6.87 -1.88 5.11
C LEU A 39 -6.39 -1.64 3.67
N ASP A 40 -5.96 -0.42 3.33
CA ASP A 40 -5.38 -0.09 2.02
C ASP A 40 -4.09 -0.89 1.76
N MET A 41 -3.27 -1.11 2.79
CA MET A 41 -2.01 -1.85 2.71
C MET A 41 -2.15 -3.37 2.95
N SER A 42 -3.34 -3.85 3.34
CA SER A 42 -3.57 -5.23 3.80
C SER A 42 -3.09 -6.31 2.83
N ILE A 43 -3.15 -6.05 1.52
CA ILE A 43 -2.68 -6.96 0.47
C ILE A 43 -1.19 -7.33 0.64
N LEU A 44 -0.39 -6.44 1.21
CA LEU A 44 1.04 -6.67 1.47
C LEU A 44 1.24 -7.70 2.59
N ALA A 45 0.27 -7.90 3.47
CA ALA A 45 0.33 -8.91 4.53
C ALA A 45 -0.32 -10.25 4.16
N GLU A 46 -0.98 -10.36 3.01
CA GLU A 46 -1.76 -11.54 2.60
C GLU A 46 -0.96 -12.83 2.39
N SER A 47 -1.64 -13.94 2.13
CA SER A 47 -0.95 -15.20 1.79
C SER A 47 -0.19 -15.08 0.45
N PRO A 48 0.90 -15.85 0.24
CA PRO A 48 1.62 -15.85 -1.04
C PRO A 48 0.71 -16.15 -2.25
N ALA A 49 -0.27 -17.04 -2.10
CA ALA A 49 -1.18 -17.39 -3.18
C ALA A 49 -2.07 -16.21 -3.60
N VAL A 50 -2.58 -15.43 -2.63
CA VAL A 50 -3.38 -14.22 -2.87
C VAL A 50 -2.50 -13.14 -3.50
N TYR A 51 -1.28 -12.95 -2.97
CA TYR A 51 -0.36 -11.95 -3.51
C TYR A 51 0.04 -12.24 -4.95
N GLU A 52 0.29 -13.50 -5.33
CA GLU A 52 0.58 -13.87 -6.72
C GLU A 52 -0.57 -13.56 -7.69
N ILE A 53 -1.83 -13.66 -7.24
CA ILE A 53 -2.98 -13.24 -8.04
C ILE A 53 -2.96 -11.72 -8.21
N TYR A 54 -2.75 -10.99 -7.13
CA TYR A 54 -2.63 -9.53 -7.14
C TYR A 54 -1.51 -9.04 -8.08
N LEU A 55 -0.33 -9.66 -8.07
CA LEU A 55 0.78 -9.29 -8.96
C LEU A 55 0.40 -9.39 -10.45
N ARG A 56 -0.35 -10.42 -10.84
CA ARG A 56 -0.83 -10.57 -12.23
C ARG A 56 -1.85 -9.50 -12.57
N GLN A 57 -2.80 -9.23 -11.68
CA GLN A 57 -3.83 -8.20 -11.87
C GLN A 57 -3.20 -6.80 -12.01
N ILE A 58 -2.22 -6.46 -11.16
CA ILE A 58 -1.47 -5.21 -11.29
C ILE A 58 -0.73 -5.16 -12.63
N ARG A 59 -0.10 -6.26 -13.06
CA ARG A 59 0.57 -6.27 -14.38
C ARG A 59 -0.42 -6.04 -15.52
N GLU A 60 -1.63 -6.58 -15.43
CA GLU A 60 -2.71 -6.39 -16.41
C GLU A 60 -3.23 -4.93 -16.43
N GLU A 61 -3.44 -4.32 -15.26
CA GLU A 61 -3.86 -2.92 -15.14
C GLU A 61 -2.87 -1.96 -15.82
N TYR A 62 -1.57 -2.21 -15.64
CA TYR A 62 -0.48 -1.42 -16.21
C TYR A 62 0.08 -1.99 -17.52
N LEU A 63 -0.69 -2.81 -18.25
CA LEU A 63 -0.26 -3.43 -19.51
C LEU A 63 0.05 -2.41 -20.62
N HIS A 64 -0.57 -1.22 -20.53
CA HIS A 64 -0.33 -0.10 -21.45
C HIS A 64 1.08 0.51 -21.31
N TYR A 65 1.80 0.22 -20.21
CA TYR A 65 3.23 0.51 -20.10
C TYR A 65 4.07 -0.67 -20.62
N SER A 66 5.18 -0.34 -21.30
CA SER A 66 6.14 -1.36 -21.73
C SER A 66 6.65 -2.18 -20.55
N ALA A 67 7.01 -3.44 -20.79
CA ALA A 67 7.55 -4.31 -19.75
C ALA A 67 8.76 -3.69 -19.06
N GLU A 68 9.62 -3.00 -19.81
CA GLU A 68 10.77 -2.27 -19.26
C GLU A 68 10.35 -1.10 -18.36
N SER A 69 9.39 -0.27 -18.80
CA SER A 69 8.92 0.88 -18.00
C SER A 69 8.28 0.41 -16.70
N TYR A 70 7.46 -0.65 -16.75
CA TYR A 70 6.87 -1.25 -15.56
C TYR A 70 7.94 -1.80 -14.63
N ARG A 71 8.91 -2.55 -15.16
CA ARG A 71 10.01 -3.14 -14.40
C ARG A 71 10.87 -2.08 -13.71
N LEU A 72 11.06 -0.91 -14.30
CA LEU A 72 11.81 0.21 -13.71
C LEU A 72 10.95 1.07 -12.77
N GLY A 73 9.64 1.13 -12.99
CA GLY A 73 8.71 1.97 -12.24
C GLY A 73 8.17 1.30 -10.98
N ARG A 74 7.70 0.05 -11.08
CA ARG A 74 7.07 -0.67 -9.97
C ARG A 74 7.97 -0.80 -8.74
N PRO A 75 9.28 -1.12 -8.85
CA PRO A 75 10.16 -1.14 -7.69
C PRO A 75 10.23 0.21 -6.96
N LYS A 76 10.11 1.35 -7.66
CA LYS A 76 10.15 2.67 -7.02
C LYS A 76 8.92 2.92 -6.17
N VAL A 77 7.75 2.47 -6.62
CA VAL A 77 6.51 2.52 -5.83
C VAL A 77 6.66 1.67 -4.56
N LEU A 78 7.13 0.44 -4.74
CA LEU A 78 7.33 -0.51 -3.65
C LEU A 78 8.36 -0.03 -2.61
N GLN A 79 9.48 0.56 -3.08
CA GLN A 79 10.46 1.21 -2.21
C GLN A 79 9.85 2.38 -1.43
N GLY A 80 8.88 3.09 -2.01
CA GLY A 80 8.14 4.13 -1.31
C GLY A 80 7.46 3.63 -0.04
N PHE A 81 6.89 2.42 -0.06
CA PHE A 81 6.31 1.81 1.14
C PHE A 81 7.37 1.52 2.21
N LEU A 82 8.52 0.96 1.82
CA LEU A 82 9.64 0.67 2.73
C LEU A 82 10.30 1.93 3.34
N LEU A 83 10.01 3.13 2.83
CA LEU A 83 10.50 4.39 3.41
C LEU A 83 9.62 4.90 4.56
N HIS A 84 8.44 4.33 4.77
CA HIS A 84 7.62 4.66 5.93
C HIS A 84 8.23 4.01 7.17
N GLU A 85 8.11 4.68 8.32
CA GLU A 85 8.56 4.11 9.60
C GLU A 85 7.82 2.81 9.92
N HIS A 86 6.53 2.78 9.59
CA HIS A 86 5.66 1.61 9.66
C HIS A 86 4.73 1.55 8.45
N ILE A 87 4.57 0.37 7.85
CA ILE A 87 3.58 0.11 6.80
C ILE A 87 2.20 -0.09 7.43
N PHE A 88 2.13 -0.70 8.61
CA PHE A 88 0.89 -0.82 9.39
C PHE A 88 0.92 0.07 10.64
N LEU A 89 -0.12 0.87 10.83
CA LEU A 89 -0.21 1.92 11.85
C LEU A 89 -0.97 1.47 13.10
N ASP A 90 -1.87 0.48 12.99
CA ASP A 90 -2.60 -0.09 14.11
C ASP A 90 -1.71 -1.07 14.91
N PRO A 91 -1.54 -0.88 16.24
CA PRO A 91 -0.79 -1.81 17.08
C PRO A 91 -1.26 -3.28 17.02
N GLU A 92 -2.51 -3.54 16.61
CA GLU A 92 -3.05 -4.91 16.52
C GLU A 92 -2.58 -5.69 15.27
N THR A 93 -1.74 -5.12 14.39
CA THR A 93 -1.25 -5.76 13.15
C THR A 93 0.03 -6.58 13.32
N GLU A 94 0.17 -7.29 14.45
CA GLU A 94 1.41 -8.03 14.77
C GLU A 94 1.82 -8.99 13.63
N GLY A 95 3.09 -8.91 13.19
CA GLY A 95 3.65 -9.74 12.12
C GLY A 95 3.15 -9.40 10.70
N MET A 96 2.26 -8.43 10.51
CA MET A 96 1.91 -7.92 9.18
C MET A 96 3.06 -7.11 8.58
N GLU A 97 3.75 -6.31 9.39
CA GLU A 97 4.91 -5.50 8.99
C GLU A 97 6.01 -6.35 8.33
N GLN A 98 6.48 -7.40 9.02
CA GLN A 98 7.51 -8.30 8.49
C GLN A 98 7.03 -8.98 7.20
N ARG A 99 5.78 -9.47 7.17
CA ARG A 99 5.20 -10.11 5.98
C ARG A 99 5.10 -9.16 4.80
N ALA A 100 4.84 -7.88 5.02
CA ALA A 100 4.82 -6.86 3.97
C ALA A 100 6.24 -6.57 3.46
N GLY A 101 7.21 -6.38 4.36
CA GLY A 101 8.61 -6.21 4.01
C GLY A 101 9.12 -7.34 3.13
N ASP A 102 8.96 -8.60 3.58
CA ASP A 102 9.42 -9.78 2.84
C ASP A 102 8.80 -9.87 1.43
N LYS A 103 7.51 -9.53 1.30
CA LYS A 103 6.82 -9.55 0.00
C LYS A 103 7.30 -8.45 -0.93
N ILE A 104 7.43 -7.23 -0.41
CA ILE A 104 7.91 -6.08 -1.19
C ILE A 104 9.31 -6.36 -1.71
N GLU A 105 10.22 -6.80 -0.84
CA GLU A 105 11.59 -7.14 -1.22
C GLU A 105 11.62 -8.29 -2.24
N GLY A 106 10.78 -9.32 -2.04
CA GLY A 106 10.63 -10.43 -2.98
C GLY A 106 10.16 -9.98 -4.37
N GLU A 107 9.18 -9.08 -4.45
CA GLU A 107 8.70 -8.52 -5.72
C GLU A 107 9.76 -7.65 -6.39
N ILE A 108 10.44 -6.77 -5.64
CA ILE A 108 11.54 -5.94 -6.16
C ILE A 108 12.63 -6.84 -6.77
N ASN A 109 13.07 -7.85 -6.05
CA ASN A 109 14.10 -8.78 -6.52
C ASN A 109 13.67 -9.51 -7.81
N ARG A 110 12.42 -9.96 -7.87
CA ARG A 110 11.85 -10.59 -9.08
C ARG A 110 11.89 -9.66 -10.30
N LEU A 111 11.63 -8.37 -10.11
CA LEU A 111 11.64 -7.37 -11.19
C LEU A 111 13.05 -6.94 -11.59
N MET A 112 14.01 -6.98 -10.67
CA MET A 112 15.38 -6.55 -10.94
C MET A 112 16.23 -7.60 -11.67
N ILE A 113 15.85 -8.88 -11.60
CA ILE A 113 16.50 -9.96 -12.36
C ILE A 113 15.92 -9.97 -13.79
N PRO A 114 16.70 -9.68 -14.84
CA PRO A 114 16.23 -9.81 -16.22
C PRO A 114 15.86 -11.28 -16.49
N SER A 115 14.67 -11.52 -17.03
CA SER A 115 14.36 -12.82 -17.63
C SER A 115 15.38 -13.07 -18.75
N ALA A 116 16.11 -14.18 -18.66
CA ALA A 116 17.08 -14.60 -19.68
C ALA A 116 16.42 -14.86 -21.04
#